data_AF-A0AA41H9B3-F1
#
_entry.id   AF-A0AA41H9B3-F1
#
_cell.length_a   1.000
_cell.length_b   1.000
_cell.length_c   1.000
_cell.angle_alpha   90.00
_cell.angle_beta   90.00
_cell.angle_gamma   90.00
#
_symmetry.space_group_name_H-M   'P 1'
#
loop_
_entity.id
_entity.type
_entity.pdbx_description
1 polymer ?
#
loop_
_entity_poly.entity_id
_entity_poly.type
_entity_poly.pdbx_seq_one_letter_code
_entity_poly.pdbx_strand_id
1 'polypeptide(L)'
;MNHLPMASMMTMAALALCAAMTPAGAADMAAQKKPVYVCQMASHAHMAGQPVAEYDKPGICPTDGMELIDKSQRLRVAVLIFNGVQDIDYSGPMEVFGQSGATIFTVAGSTNSVQSAWGLKMTPDYDIEHAPQADIVVVPGGDVRSVIRNPKALDWIRARAVDSRAVLSVCTGAFIMGKAGLLDGQSATTIVGATEQLATMFPRAKVVSDRRYVDNGKIVTTGGLSSGIDGALHMVYRELGPLRAESVARGMEYEWREEGKLAFGQLAAYQMPDVAEFVPKGAMWERLTDTGDVSQWEVGGRIELAAGPSDFLDQSATKMRAAGWLDLPAAGKLGRGFTKTSKGRTWQVAMAIQNADGPAVYKLTIKIKQVGA
;
A
#
# COMPACT_ATOMS: atom_id res chain seq x y z
N MET A 1 -62.14 -38.16 -65.21
CA MET A 1 -61.39 -37.44 -66.27
C MET A 1 -60.11 -36.88 -65.65
N ASN A 2 -58.86 -37.18 -66.01
CA ASN A 2 -58.20 -38.26 -66.78
C ASN A 2 -56.66 -38.00 -66.64
N HIS A 3 -55.70 -38.96 -66.60
CA HIS A 3 -55.69 -40.43 -66.67
C HIS A 3 -54.67 -41.02 -65.64
N LEU A 4 -54.57 -42.36 -65.59
CA LEU A 4 -53.41 -43.17 -65.14
C LEU A 4 -52.32 -43.25 -66.28
N PRO A 5 -51.22 -44.04 -66.28
CA PRO A 5 -50.78 -45.15 -65.37
C PRO A 5 -49.26 -45.33 -65.07
N MET A 6 -48.99 -46.36 -64.26
CA MET A 6 -47.83 -47.31 -64.20
C MET A 6 -46.57 -47.18 -65.09
N ALA A 7 -45.40 -47.35 -64.46
CA ALA A 7 -44.30 -48.30 -64.79
C ALA A 7 -43.27 -48.21 -63.63
N SER A 8 -42.73 -49.23 -62.95
CA SER A 8 -42.28 -50.60 -63.25
C SER A 8 -40.88 -50.72 -63.88
N MET A 9 -40.06 -51.60 -63.27
CA MET A 9 -38.81 -52.24 -63.74
C MET A 9 -37.46 -51.49 -63.74
N MET A 10 -36.47 -52.13 -63.07
CA MET A 10 -35.11 -52.51 -63.54
C MET A 10 -34.18 -51.43 -64.18
N THR A 11 -32.87 -51.34 -63.95
CA THR A 11 -31.87 -52.15 -63.20
C THR A 11 -30.59 -51.30 -63.03
N MET A 12 -29.81 -51.50 -61.97
CA MET A 12 -28.36 -51.85 -62.03
C MET A 12 -27.69 -51.70 -60.65
N ALA A 13 -26.69 -52.55 -60.41
CA ALA A 13 -25.93 -52.58 -59.17
C ALA A 13 -24.67 -51.71 -59.24
N ALA A 14 -24.25 -51.17 -58.10
CA ALA A 14 -22.86 -50.80 -57.84
C ALA A 14 -22.54 -51.09 -56.37
N LEU A 15 -21.75 -52.13 -56.10
CA LEU A 15 -21.12 -52.32 -54.80
C LEU A 15 -20.02 -51.27 -54.63
N ALA A 16 -20.01 -50.57 -53.49
CA ALA A 16 -18.83 -49.90 -52.98
C ALA A 16 -18.84 -49.94 -51.44
N LEU A 17 -18.23 -50.98 -50.87
CA LEU A 17 -17.72 -50.90 -49.50
C LEU A 17 -16.55 -49.90 -49.50
N CYS A 18 -16.51 -48.96 -48.55
CA CYS A 18 -15.41 -48.89 -47.59
C CYS A 18 -15.57 -47.80 -46.52
N ALA A 19 -14.99 -48.10 -45.35
CA ALA A 19 -14.51 -47.20 -44.31
C ALA A 19 -15.51 -46.20 -43.67
N ALA A 20 -15.91 -46.54 -42.44
CA ALA A 20 -16.39 -45.55 -41.49
C ALA A 20 -15.27 -44.54 -41.17
N MET A 21 -15.52 -43.26 -41.42
CA MET A 21 -14.66 -42.17 -40.96
C MET A 21 -15.22 -41.61 -39.66
N THR A 22 -14.59 -41.93 -38.53
CA THR A 22 -14.83 -41.23 -37.28
C THR A 22 -14.33 -39.78 -37.41
N PRO A 23 -15.15 -38.75 -37.13
CA PRO A 23 -14.65 -37.39 -37.04
C PRO A 23 -13.83 -37.26 -35.75
N ALA A 24 -12.51 -37.26 -35.90
CA ALA A 24 -11.58 -36.83 -34.85
C ALA A 24 -11.73 -35.31 -34.64
N GLY A 25 -12.78 -34.91 -33.94
CA GLY A 25 -13.10 -33.51 -33.63
C GLY A 25 -12.38 -33.04 -32.38
N ALA A 26 -11.30 -32.29 -32.60
CA ALA A 26 -10.57 -31.45 -31.64
C ALA A 26 -11.15 -31.33 -30.21
N ALA A 27 -10.82 -32.29 -29.36
CA ALA A 27 -10.67 -32.00 -27.94
C ALA A 27 -9.29 -31.38 -27.77
N ASP A 28 -9.23 -30.04 -27.71
CA ASP A 28 -8.02 -29.31 -27.35
C ASP A 28 -7.78 -29.48 -25.84
N MET A 29 -7.38 -30.71 -25.46
CA MET A 29 -6.94 -31.03 -24.12
C MET A 29 -5.61 -30.32 -23.90
N ALA A 30 -5.68 -29.08 -23.41
CA ALA A 30 -4.55 -28.38 -22.83
C ALA A 30 -3.83 -29.37 -21.89
N ALA A 31 -2.66 -29.83 -22.31
CA ALA A 31 -1.98 -30.95 -21.66
C ALA A 31 -1.78 -30.59 -20.19
N GLN A 32 -2.53 -31.27 -19.32
CA GLN A 32 -2.69 -30.86 -17.93
C GLN A 32 -1.34 -31.04 -17.24
N LYS A 33 -0.58 -29.95 -17.15
CA LYS A 33 0.83 -29.96 -16.79
C LYS A 33 0.94 -30.60 -15.41
N LYS A 34 1.70 -31.70 -15.30
CA LYS A 34 1.79 -32.50 -14.05
C LYS A 34 2.03 -31.53 -12.88
N PRO A 35 1.21 -31.59 -11.80
CA PRO A 35 1.32 -30.66 -10.69
C PRO A 35 2.72 -30.74 -10.10
N VAL A 36 3.30 -29.55 -9.89
CA VAL A 36 4.61 -29.36 -9.28
C VAL A 36 4.36 -28.90 -7.86
N TYR A 37 4.88 -29.62 -6.88
CA TYR A 37 4.63 -29.35 -5.47
C TYR A 37 5.79 -28.55 -4.87
N VAL A 38 5.49 -27.68 -3.90
CA VAL A 38 6.46 -26.77 -3.26
C VAL A 38 6.16 -26.60 -1.78
N CYS A 39 7.17 -26.29 -0.98
CA CYS A 39 6.98 -25.90 0.43
C CYS A 39 6.10 -24.65 0.53
N GLN A 40 5.33 -24.52 1.61
CA GLN A 40 4.38 -23.41 1.72
C GLN A 40 5.04 -22.09 2.09
N MET A 41 6.10 -22.12 2.90
CA MET A 41 6.89 -20.93 3.24
C MET A 41 8.03 -20.71 2.25
N ALA A 42 8.51 -19.47 2.18
CA ALA A 42 9.86 -19.24 1.72
C ALA A 42 10.85 -19.82 2.75
N SER A 43 11.73 -20.71 2.31
CA SER A 43 12.87 -21.13 3.12
C SER A 43 13.99 -20.08 3.05
N HIS A 44 14.90 -20.08 4.02
CA HIS A 44 16.10 -19.22 3.97
C HIS A 44 16.91 -19.40 2.68
N ALA A 45 16.85 -20.57 2.04
CA ALA A 45 17.45 -20.81 0.72
C ALA A 45 16.81 -19.96 -0.41
N HIS A 46 15.49 -19.73 -0.37
CA HIS A 46 14.82 -18.84 -1.34
C HIS A 46 15.34 -17.40 -1.21
N MET A 47 15.56 -16.91 0.02
CA MET A 47 16.08 -15.56 0.26
C MET A 47 17.51 -15.38 -0.28
N ALA A 48 18.29 -16.46 -0.37
CA ALA A 48 19.63 -16.48 -0.97
C ALA A 48 19.62 -16.64 -2.50
N GLY A 49 18.50 -16.39 -3.17
CA GLY A 49 18.36 -16.49 -4.63
C GLY A 49 18.43 -17.92 -5.18
N GLN A 50 18.34 -18.95 -4.33
CA GLN A 50 18.26 -20.33 -4.80
C GLN A 50 16.87 -20.62 -5.38
N PRO A 51 16.76 -21.50 -6.40
CA PRO A 51 15.47 -21.93 -6.92
C PRO A 51 14.56 -22.50 -5.82
N VAL A 52 13.25 -22.31 -5.98
CA VAL A 52 12.22 -23.00 -5.21
C VAL A 52 12.47 -24.51 -5.32
N ALA A 53 12.56 -25.22 -4.19
CA ALA A 53 12.60 -26.67 -4.21
C ALA A 53 11.27 -27.22 -4.73
N GLU A 54 11.33 -27.97 -5.84
CA GLU A 54 10.18 -28.55 -6.53
C GLU A 54 10.13 -30.07 -6.30
N TYR A 55 8.91 -30.58 -6.05
CA TYR A 55 8.64 -31.98 -5.76
C TYR A 55 7.60 -32.51 -6.75
N ASP A 56 7.73 -33.79 -7.13
CA ASP A 56 6.90 -34.41 -8.17
C ASP A 56 5.61 -35.08 -7.65
N LYS A 57 5.41 -35.03 -6.33
CA LYS A 57 4.34 -35.68 -5.54
C LYS A 57 3.98 -34.82 -4.32
N PRO A 58 2.74 -34.92 -3.81
CA PRO A 58 2.39 -34.35 -2.51
C PRO A 58 3.14 -35.07 -1.37
N GLY A 59 3.24 -34.42 -0.21
CA GLY A 59 3.95 -34.94 0.95
C GLY A 59 4.21 -33.84 1.98
N ILE A 60 5.12 -34.09 2.92
CA ILE A 60 5.56 -33.09 3.89
C ILE A 60 6.86 -32.44 3.39
N CYS A 61 6.93 -31.10 3.43
CA CYS A 61 8.11 -30.34 3.09
C CYS A 61 9.25 -30.65 4.09
N PRO A 62 10.44 -31.05 3.62
CA PRO A 62 11.57 -31.37 4.50
C PRO A 62 12.22 -30.16 5.17
N THR A 63 11.79 -28.93 4.84
CA THR A 63 12.36 -27.67 5.35
C THR A 63 11.49 -26.99 6.41
N ASP A 64 10.18 -26.94 6.22
CA ASP A 64 9.23 -26.29 7.14
C ASP A 64 8.29 -27.26 7.87
N GLY A 65 8.30 -28.55 7.51
CA GLY A 65 7.46 -29.58 8.13
C GLY A 65 5.96 -29.49 7.79
N MET A 66 5.56 -28.58 6.88
CA MET A 66 4.17 -28.44 6.45
C MET A 66 3.87 -29.27 5.20
N GLU A 67 2.59 -29.47 4.90
CA GLU A 67 2.16 -30.14 3.66
C GLU A 67 2.60 -29.36 2.43
N LEU A 68 3.16 -30.05 1.43
CA LEU A 68 3.52 -29.47 0.15
C LEU A 68 2.27 -29.06 -0.63
N ILE A 69 2.22 -27.81 -1.07
CA ILE A 69 1.13 -27.27 -1.91
C ILE A 69 1.47 -27.37 -3.40
N ASP A 70 0.46 -27.38 -4.26
CA ASP A 70 0.67 -27.20 -5.70
C ASP A 70 1.24 -25.78 -5.94
N LYS A 71 2.29 -25.67 -6.74
CA LYS A 71 2.96 -24.41 -7.07
C LYS A 71 2.01 -23.36 -7.66
N SER A 72 0.94 -23.78 -8.34
CA SER A 72 -0.12 -22.90 -8.84
C SER A 72 -1.00 -22.28 -7.75
N GLN A 73 -0.97 -22.81 -6.52
CA GLN A 73 -1.68 -22.27 -5.36
C GLN A 73 -0.89 -21.14 -4.64
N ARG A 74 0.41 -20.96 -4.94
CA ARG A 74 1.17 -19.82 -4.42
C ARG A 74 0.64 -18.52 -5.02
N LEU A 75 0.30 -17.55 -4.17
CA LEU A 75 -0.08 -16.21 -4.59
C LEU A 75 0.98 -15.60 -5.50
N ARG A 76 0.53 -14.94 -6.57
CA ARG A 76 1.36 -14.17 -7.50
C ARG A 76 1.21 -12.69 -7.20
N VAL A 77 2.31 -12.00 -6.92
CA VAL A 77 2.30 -10.58 -6.51
C VAL A 77 3.08 -9.74 -7.51
N ALA A 78 2.38 -8.88 -8.25
CA ALA A 78 3.00 -7.89 -9.11
C ALA A 78 3.27 -6.61 -8.30
N VAL A 79 4.50 -6.11 -8.34
CA VAL A 79 4.89 -4.90 -7.60
C VAL A 79 5.32 -3.81 -8.57
N LEU A 80 4.55 -2.73 -8.65
CA LEU A 80 4.86 -1.61 -9.53
C LEU A 80 6.09 -0.86 -8.99
N ILE A 81 7.11 -0.65 -9.83
CA ILE A 81 8.27 0.19 -9.53
C ILE A 81 8.45 1.27 -10.61
N PHE A 82 8.96 2.44 -10.20
CA PHE A 82 9.12 3.61 -11.08
C PHE A 82 10.20 4.57 -10.55
N ASN A 83 10.65 5.51 -11.39
CA ASN A 83 11.62 6.52 -10.97
C ASN A 83 11.03 7.43 -9.87
N GLY A 84 11.69 7.49 -8.73
CA GLY A 84 11.23 8.19 -7.53
C GLY A 84 10.29 7.37 -6.64
N VAL A 85 10.13 6.06 -6.86
CA VAL A 85 9.37 5.18 -5.96
C VAL A 85 10.01 5.16 -4.56
N GLN A 86 9.19 5.21 -3.51
CA GLN A 86 9.69 5.20 -2.13
C GLN A 86 10.10 3.78 -1.70
N ASP A 87 11.34 3.62 -1.22
CA ASP A 87 11.98 2.34 -0.94
C ASP A 87 11.14 1.38 -0.07
N ILE A 88 10.70 1.85 1.10
CA ILE A 88 9.88 1.04 2.03
C ILE A 88 8.46 0.75 1.51
N ASP A 89 7.91 1.57 0.60
CA ASP A 89 6.53 1.43 0.13
C ASP A 89 6.34 0.20 -0.77
N TYR A 90 7.39 -0.23 -1.48
CA TYR A 90 7.40 -1.48 -2.26
C TYR A 90 8.12 -2.60 -1.50
N SER A 91 9.26 -2.32 -0.86
CA SER A 91 10.06 -3.37 -0.21
C SER A 91 9.38 -3.94 1.03
N GLY A 92 8.64 -3.14 1.80
CA GLY A 92 7.88 -3.62 2.97
C GLY A 92 6.83 -4.68 2.60
N PRO A 93 5.91 -4.39 1.66
CA PRO A 93 5.00 -5.40 1.12
C PRO A 93 5.70 -6.59 0.45
N MET A 94 6.82 -6.37 -0.27
CA MET A 94 7.59 -7.46 -0.88
C MET A 94 8.15 -8.42 0.16
N GLU A 95 8.71 -7.93 1.26
CA GLU A 95 9.22 -8.75 2.35
C GLU A 95 8.09 -9.63 2.93
N VAL A 96 6.96 -9.03 3.28
CA VAL A 96 5.79 -9.73 3.82
C VAL A 96 5.29 -10.83 2.88
N PHE A 97 5.06 -10.51 1.61
CA PHE A 97 4.57 -11.49 0.65
C PHE A 97 5.62 -12.57 0.34
N GLY A 98 6.91 -12.22 0.34
CA GLY A 98 8.01 -13.14 0.09
C GLY A 98 8.09 -14.19 1.18
N GLN A 99 8.14 -13.74 2.44
CA GLN A 99 8.07 -14.57 3.65
C GLN A 99 6.82 -15.47 3.63
N SER A 100 5.68 -14.98 3.14
CA SER A 100 4.44 -15.78 3.05
C SER A 100 4.50 -16.96 2.06
N GLY A 101 5.55 -17.02 1.22
CA GLY A 101 5.73 -18.01 0.15
C GLY A 101 5.22 -17.58 -1.22
N ALA A 102 4.83 -16.30 -1.39
CA ALA A 102 4.31 -15.80 -2.66
C ALA A 102 5.39 -15.73 -3.75
N THR A 103 4.97 -15.83 -5.01
CA THR A 103 5.82 -15.54 -6.17
C THR A 103 5.72 -14.06 -6.50
N ILE A 104 6.79 -13.32 -6.24
CA ILE A 104 6.87 -11.87 -6.47
C ILE A 104 7.55 -11.59 -7.81
N PHE A 105 7.07 -10.57 -8.52
CA PHE A 105 7.77 -9.97 -9.64
C PHE A 105 7.51 -8.47 -9.70
N THR A 106 8.51 -7.72 -10.17
CA THR A 106 8.45 -6.26 -10.32
C THR A 106 8.01 -5.88 -11.73
N VAL A 107 7.26 -4.78 -11.84
CA VAL A 107 6.72 -4.27 -13.10
C VAL A 107 6.98 -2.77 -13.21
N ALA A 108 7.41 -2.29 -14.37
CA ALA A 108 7.58 -0.85 -14.63
C ALA A 108 7.08 -0.45 -16.04
N GLY A 109 7.19 0.83 -16.39
CA GLY A 109 6.82 1.33 -17.72
C GLY A 109 7.71 0.82 -18.87
N SER A 110 8.89 0.28 -18.57
CA SER A 110 9.78 -0.44 -19.48
C SER A 110 10.74 -1.32 -18.69
N THR A 111 11.49 -2.20 -19.34
CA THR A 111 12.55 -3.03 -18.70
C THR A 111 13.84 -2.28 -18.35
N ASN A 112 13.88 -0.95 -18.55
CA ASN A 112 15.03 -0.13 -18.18
C ASN A 112 15.15 0.01 -16.66
N SER A 113 16.37 0.17 -16.16
CA SER A 113 16.58 0.40 -14.73
C SER A 113 15.88 1.67 -14.23
N VAL A 114 15.19 1.55 -13.09
CA VAL A 114 14.57 2.65 -12.36
C VAL A 114 15.37 2.99 -11.11
N GLN A 115 15.27 4.24 -10.66
CA GLN A 115 15.91 4.73 -9.44
C GLN A 115 14.88 5.08 -8.37
N SER A 116 15.04 4.58 -7.14
CA SER A 116 14.18 4.91 -6.00
C SER A 116 14.39 6.34 -5.49
N ALA A 117 13.54 6.77 -4.55
CA ALA A 117 13.62 8.07 -3.88
C ALA A 117 14.98 8.33 -3.20
N TRP A 118 15.61 7.28 -2.63
CA TRP A 118 16.94 7.38 -2.01
C TRP A 118 18.10 6.95 -2.92
N GLY A 119 17.83 6.76 -4.22
CA GLY A 119 18.86 6.57 -5.23
C GLY A 119 19.22 5.12 -5.55
N LEU A 120 18.58 4.12 -4.93
CA LEU A 120 18.78 2.70 -5.24
C LEU A 120 18.35 2.43 -6.69
N LYS A 121 19.20 1.74 -7.45
CA LYS A 121 18.90 1.33 -8.83
C LYS A 121 18.40 -0.10 -8.85
N MET A 122 17.29 -0.34 -9.54
CA MET A 122 16.68 -1.65 -9.74
C MET A 122 16.40 -1.86 -11.22
N THR A 123 16.45 -3.10 -11.69
CA THR A 123 15.96 -3.48 -13.02
C THR A 123 14.65 -4.24 -12.82
N PRO A 124 13.52 -3.80 -13.40
CA PRO A 124 12.24 -4.50 -13.27
C PRO A 124 12.25 -5.83 -14.04
N ASP A 125 11.57 -6.84 -13.50
CA ASP A 125 11.44 -8.16 -14.14
C ASP A 125 10.63 -8.09 -15.45
N TYR A 126 9.62 -7.22 -15.48
CA TYR A 126 8.73 -7.02 -16.62
C TYR A 126 8.41 -5.54 -16.86
N ASP A 127 8.08 -5.20 -18.10
CA ASP A 127 7.30 -4.00 -18.39
C ASP A 127 5.79 -4.26 -18.27
N ILE A 128 4.98 -3.20 -18.27
CA ILE A 128 3.52 -3.28 -18.19
C ILE A 128 2.86 -4.06 -19.34
N GLU A 129 3.47 -4.15 -20.51
CA GLU A 129 2.89 -4.84 -21.68
C GLU A 129 3.12 -6.35 -21.61
N HIS A 130 4.25 -6.78 -21.03
CA HIS A 130 4.66 -8.19 -20.93
C HIS A 130 4.49 -8.81 -19.54
N ALA A 131 4.10 -8.03 -18.52
CA ALA A 131 3.87 -8.54 -17.17
C ALA A 131 2.80 -9.66 -17.13
N PRO A 132 3.07 -10.79 -16.46
CA PRO A 132 2.09 -11.87 -16.33
C PRO A 132 0.97 -11.51 -15.34
N GLN A 133 -0.10 -12.31 -15.30
CA GLN A 133 -1.18 -12.13 -14.32
C GLN A 133 -0.68 -12.32 -12.88
N ALA A 134 -1.30 -11.58 -11.96
CA ALA A 134 -1.07 -11.62 -10.52
C ALA A 134 -2.38 -11.72 -9.75
N ASP A 135 -2.36 -12.40 -8.61
CA ASP A 135 -3.46 -12.42 -7.64
C ASP A 135 -3.54 -11.09 -6.88
N ILE A 136 -2.40 -10.45 -6.63
CA ILE A 136 -2.28 -9.18 -5.91
C ILE A 136 -1.40 -8.22 -6.71
N VAL A 137 -1.80 -6.94 -6.78
CA VAL A 137 -0.96 -5.86 -7.31
C VAL A 137 -0.62 -4.89 -6.19
N VAL A 138 0.66 -4.57 -6.00
CA VAL A 138 1.15 -3.55 -5.07
C VAL A 138 1.48 -2.27 -5.84
N VAL A 139 0.88 -1.15 -5.41
CA VAL A 139 1.01 0.18 -5.99
C VAL A 139 1.63 1.13 -4.94
N PRO A 140 2.96 1.24 -4.88
CA PRO A 140 3.67 2.04 -3.89
C PRO A 140 3.57 3.55 -4.15
N GLY A 141 3.99 4.35 -3.17
CA GLY A 141 4.13 5.79 -3.26
C GLY A 141 5.54 6.26 -3.61
N GLY A 142 5.86 7.48 -3.18
CA GLY A 142 7.01 8.26 -3.65
C GLY A 142 6.59 9.35 -4.64
N ASP A 143 7.44 9.67 -5.61
CA ASP A 143 7.14 10.64 -6.67
C ASP A 143 6.23 10.06 -7.76
N VAL A 144 4.96 9.90 -7.41
CA VAL A 144 3.92 9.37 -8.29
C VAL A 144 3.59 10.28 -9.49
N ARG A 145 4.17 11.50 -9.58
CA ARG A 145 3.78 12.54 -10.57
C ARG A 145 3.93 12.08 -12.02
N SER A 146 4.93 11.24 -12.31
CA SER A 146 5.15 10.64 -13.63
C SER A 146 4.08 9.59 -13.96
N VAL A 147 3.78 8.71 -13.02
CA VAL A 147 2.82 7.60 -13.15
C VAL A 147 1.39 8.13 -13.34
N ILE A 148 0.96 9.10 -12.52
CA ILE A 148 -0.39 9.68 -12.61
C ILE A 148 -0.66 10.48 -13.91
N ARG A 149 0.38 10.74 -14.71
CA ARG A 149 0.28 11.38 -16.04
C ARG A 149 0.53 10.42 -17.19
N ASN A 150 0.71 9.12 -16.93
CA ASN A 150 0.96 8.11 -17.95
C ASN A 150 -0.31 7.23 -18.16
N PRO A 151 -1.08 7.43 -19.24
CA PRO A 151 -2.27 6.64 -19.52
C PRO A 151 -2.00 5.13 -19.55
N LYS A 152 -0.91 4.68 -20.18
CA LYS A 152 -0.57 3.25 -20.24
C LYS A 152 -0.43 2.63 -18.84
N ALA A 153 0.18 3.35 -17.90
CA ALA A 153 0.34 2.86 -16.52
C ALA A 153 -1.00 2.82 -15.77
N LEU A 154 -1.84 3.85 -15.94
CA LEU A 154 -3.17 3.89 -15.32
C LEU A 154 -4.11 2.82 -15.90
N ASP A 155 -4.05 2.58 -17.20
CA ASP A 155 -4.84 1.57 -17.89
C ASP A 155 -4.38 0.15 -17.51
N TRP A 156 -3.08 -0.08 -17.37
CA TRP A 156 -2.54 -1.34 -16.82
C TRP A 156 -3.06 -1.59 -15.40
N ILE A 157 -2.97 -0.61 -14.49
CA ILE A 157 -3.48 -0.75 -13.12
C ILE A 157 -4.98 -1.03 -13.11
N ARG A 158 -5.76 -0.34 -13.95
CA ARG A 158 -7.21 -0.56 -14.06
C ARG A 158 -7.53 -1.97 -14.58
N ALA A 159 -6.83 -2.45 -15.61
CA ALA A 159 -7.00 -3.79 -16.15
C ALA A 159 -6.64 -4.85 -15.09
N ARG A 160 -5.48 -4.73 -14.44
CA ARG A 160 -5.08 -5.68 -13.38
C ARG A 160 -6.02 -5.65 -12.18
N ALA A 161 -6.61 -4.50 -11.84
CA ALA A 161 -7.63 -4.44 -10.80
C ALA A 161 -8.89 -5.25 -11.13
N VAL A 162 -9.21 -5.51 -12.41
CA VAL A 162 -10.29 -6.44 -12.79
C VAL A 162 -9.88 -7.88 -12.50
N ASP A 163 -8.71 -8.30 -12.99
CA ASP A 163 -8.27 -9.70 -13.03
C ASP A 163 -7.58 -10.20 -11.74
N SER A 164 -7.15 -9.31 -10.85
CA SER A 164 -6.53 -9.65 -9.57
C SER A 164 -7.59 -9.88 -8.47
N ARG A 165 -7.24 -10.60 -7.41
CA ARG A 165 -8.08 -10.71 -6.21
C ARG A 165 -8.18 -9.35 -5.52
N ALA A 166 -7.06 -8.64 -5.44
CA ALA A 166 -7.01 -7.29 -4.88
C ALA A 166 -5.83 -6.45 -5.41
N VAL A 167 -5.89 -5.15 -5.09
CA VAL A 167 -4.84 -4.16 -5.32
C VAL A 167 -4.59 -3.42 -4.01
N LEU A 168 -3.32 -3.40 -3.59
CA LEU A 168 -2.81 -2.76 -2.38
C LEU A 168 -2.05 -1.49 -2.76
N SER A 169 -2.53 -0.31 -2.37
CA SER A 169 -1.73 0.92 -2.51
C SER A 169 -1.09 1.35 -1.20
N VAL A 170 0.17 1.77 -1.24
CA VAL A 170 0.90 2.29 -0.08
C VAL A 170 1.16 3.78 -0.25
N CYS A 171 1.04 4.56 0.83
CA CYS A 171 1.41 5.98 0.86
C CYS A 171 0.74 6.79 -0.27
N THR A 172 1.50 7.55 -1.06
CA THR A 172 1.00 8.33 -2.20
C THR A 172 0.58 7.48 -3.41
N GLY A 173 0.76 6.14 -3.37
CA GLY A 173 0.18 5.22 -4.35
C GLY A 173 -1.34 5.31 -4.44
N ALA A 174 -2.01 5.78 -3.38
CA ALA A 174 -3.45 6.10 -3.41
C ALA A 174 -3.82 7.13 -4.49
N PHE A 175 -2.92 8.07 -4.84
CA PHE A 175 -3.18 9.03 -5.94
C PHE A 175 -3.16 8.36 -7.32
N ILE A 176 -2.36 7.29 -7.47
CA ILE A 176 -2.36 6.46 -8.69
C ILE A 176 -3.69 5.68 -8.76
N MET A 177 -4.12 5.06 -7.67
CA MET A 177 -5.43 4.38 -7.59
C MET A 177 -6.59 5.32 -7.91
N GLY A 178 -6.57 6.54 -7.37
CA GLY A 178 -7.58 7.55 -7.65
C GLY A 178 -7.60 7.95 -9.13
N LYS A 179 -6.43 8.12 -9.78
CA LYS A 179 -6.34 8.41 -11.22
C LYS A 179 -6.67 7.22 -12.13
N ALA A 180 -6.52 5.99 -11.65
CA ALA A 180 -7.02 4.81 -12.32
C ALA A 180 -8.56 4.68 -12.24
N GLY A 181 -9.22 5.43 -11.35
CA GLY A 181 -10.67 5.39 -11.11
C GLY A 181 -11.09 4.37 -10.04
N LEU A 182 -10.15 3.89 -9.23
CA LEU A 182 -10.35 2.76 -8.31
C LEU A 182 -10.78 3.17 -6.90
N LEU A 183 -10.82 4.47 -6.58
CA LEU A 183 -11.24 4.98 -5.27
C LEU A 183 -12.67 5.54 -5.21
N ASP A 184 -13.36 5.59 -6.35
CA ASP A 184 -14.73 6.13 -6.41
C ASP A 184 -15.71 5.27 -5.59
N GLY A 185 -16.36 5.88 -4.60
CA GLY A 185 -17.24 5.19 -3.65
C GLY A 185 -16.53 4.36 -2.57
N GLN A 186 -15.20 4.26 -2.61
CA GLN A 186 -14.41 3.48 -1.65
C GLN A 186 -14.02 4.30 -0.43
N SER A 187 -13.74 3.63 0.69
CA SER A 187 -12.99 4.24 1.79
C SER A 187 -11.48 4.13 1.51
N ALA A 188 -10.73 5.21 1.74
CA ALA A 188 -9.31 5.27 1.37
C ALA A 188 -8.46 5.95 2.43
N THR A 189 -7.17 5.60 2.52
CA THR A 189 -6.17 6.30 3.31
C THR A 189 -4.90 6.55 2.48
N THR A 190 -4.01 7.38 2.99
CA THR A 190 -2.69 7.71 2.41
C THR A 190 -1.78 8.24 3.54
N ILE A 191 -0.56 8.67 3.24
CA ILE A 191 0.30 9.33 4.22
C ILE A 191 -0.40 10.58 4.80
N VAL A 192 -0.31 10.79 6.12
CA VAL A 192 -1.21 11.71 6.84
C VAL A 192 -1.24 13.12 6.23
N GLY A 193 -0.06 13.68 5.91
CA GLY A 193 0.09 15.00 5.30
C GLY A 193 -0.44 15.13 3.85
N ALA A 194 -0.88 14.03 3.21
CA ALA A 194 -1.48 14.04 1.89
C ALA A 194 -2.99 13.73 1.91
N THR A 195 -3.60 13.49 3.08
CA THR A 195 -5.01 13.06 3.20
C THR A 195 -6.00 14.12 2.70
N GLU A 196 -5.79 15.40 3.02
CA GLU A 196 -6.63 16.50 2.52
C GLU A 196 -6.51 16.69 1.00
N GLN A 197 -5.29 16.54 0.46
CA GLN A 197 -5.05 16.60 -0.98
C GLN A 197 -5.74 15.43 -1.72
N LEU A 198 -5.70 14.22 -1.15
CA LEU A 198 -6.39 13.06 -1.69
C LEU A 198 -7.92 13.28 -1.73
N ALA A 199 -8.49 13.79 -0.64
CA ALA A 199 -9.92 14.09 -0.56
C ALA A 199 -10.35 15.18 -1.56
N THR A 200 -9.51 16.22 -1.73
CA THR A 200 -9.74 17.30 -2.69
C THR A 200 -9.67 16.80 -4.15
N MET A 201 -8.72 15.91 -4.47
CA MET A 201 -8.55 15.38 -5.82
C MET A 201 -9.57 14.29 -6.19
N PHE A 202 -10.10 13.56 -5.21
CA PHE A 202 -11.02 12.43 -5.41
C PHE A 202 -12.23 12.54 -4.47
N PRO A 203 -13.14 13.52 -4.68
CA PRO A 203 -14.23 13.82 -3.73
C PRO A 203 -15.31 12.72 -3.62
N ARG A 204 -15.25 11.67 -4.47
CA ARG A 204 -16.09 10.47 -4.34
C ARG A 204 -15.48 9.39 -3.45
N ALA A 205 -14.24 9.55 -3.00
CA ALA A 205 -13.59 8.65 -2.05
C ALA A 205 -13.81 9.14 -0.61
N LYS A 206 -14.13 8.23 0.30
CA LYS A 206 -14.23 8.52 1.74
C LYS A 206 -12.84 8.41 2.37
N VAL A 207 -12.08 9.50 2.34
CA VAL A 207 -10.72 9.54 2.90
C VAL A 207 -10.76 9.53 4.43
N VAL A 208 -9.94 8.68 5.07
CA VAL A 208 -9.88 8.55 6.54
C VAL A 208 -8.49 8.83 7.13
N SER A 209 -8.50 9.48 8.30
CA SER A 209 -7.33 9.92 9.09
C SER A 209 -6.46 8.82 9.72
N ASP A 210 -7.14 7.78 10.16
CA ASP A 210 -6.96 7.22 11.50
C ASP A 210 -6.84 5.70 11.49
N ARG A 211 -6.41 5.15 10.34
CA ARG A 211 -6.16 3.72 10.12
C ARG A 211 -4.84 3.54 9.37
N ARG A 212 -4.02 2.54 9.77
CA ARG A 212 -2.79 2.19 9.02
C ARG A 212 -3.14 1.62 7.65
N TYR A 213 -4.25 0.90 7.54
CA TYR A 213 -4.81 0.42 6.27
C TYR A 213 -6.34 0.46 6.28
N VAL A 214 -6.94 0.46 5.09
CA VAL A 214 -8.38 0.41 4.84
C VAL A 214 -8.62 -0.63 3.76
N ASP A 215 -9.41 -1.66 4.08
CA ASP A 215 -9.76 -2.76 3.18
C ASP A 215 -11.22 -2.60 2.70
N ASN A 216 -11.42 -2.58 1.38
CA ASN A 216 -12.73 -2.62 0.72
C ASN A 216 -12.89 -3.91 -0.12
N GLY A 217 -12.26 -5.00 0.33
CA GLY A 217 -12.12 -6.27 -0.39
C GLY A 217 -11.05 -6.17 -1.49
N LYS A 218 -11.48 -5.82 -2.71
CA LYS A 218 -10.61 -5.74 -3.89
C LYS A 218 -9.66 -4.54 -3.85
N ILE A 219 -10.04 -3.44 -3.19
CA ILE A 219 -9.23 -2.22 -3.09
C ILE A 219 -8.78 -2.02 -1.64
N VAL A 220 -7.48 -2.18 -1.40
CA VAL A 220 -6.83 -1.96 -0.11
C VAL A 220 -5.92 -0.75 -0.22
N THR A 221 -5.99 0.17 0.73
CA THR A 221 -5.12 1.36 0.77
C THR A 221 -4.44 1.44 2.14
N THR A 222 -3.18 1.88 2.19
CA THR A 222 -2.44 2.06 3.44
C THR A 222 -1.91 3.48 3.60
N GLY A 223 -1.57 3.82 4.84
CA GLY A 223 -0.92 5.06 5.19
C GLY A 223 0.50 5.17 4.62
N GLY A 224 1.28 6.09 5.14
CA GLY A 224 2.67 6.26 4.71
C GLY A 224 3.59 5.11 5.12
N LEU A 225 4.63 4.90 4.31
CA LEU A 225 5.85 4.18 4.68
C LEU A 225 5.57 2.76 5.19
N SER A 226 5.99 2.46 6.42
CA SER A 226 5.85 1.14 7.07
C SER A 226 4.40 0.64 7.20
N SER A 227 3.39 1.48 6.98
CA SER A 227 1.98 1.05 6.93
C SER A 227 1.69 0.06 5.78
N GLY A 228 2.56 0.00 4.76
CA GLY A 228 2.52 -1.06 3.75
C GLY A 228 2.75 -2.47 4.32
N ILE A 229 3.52 -2.59 5.41
CA ILE A 229 3.80 -3.87 6.07
C ILE A 229 2.51 -4.40 6.73
N ASP A 230 1.79 -3.58 7.52
CA ASP A 230 0.53 -4.01 8.14
C ASP A 230 -0.53 -4.36 7.09
N GLY A 231 -0.63 -3.57 6.01
CA GLY A 231 -1.58 -3.83 4.93
C GLY A 231 -1.28 -5.13 4.18
N ALA A 232 -0.01 -5.44 3.94
CA ALA A 232 0.39 -6.72 3.35
C ALA A 232 0.15 -7.89 4.32
N LEU A 233 0.41 -7.72 5.63
CA LEU A 233 0.15 -8.76 6.64
C LEU A 233 -1.35 -9.04 6.78
N HIS A 234 -2.19 -8.01 6.76
CA HIS A 234 -3.65 -8.12 6.68
C HIS A 234 -4.11 -8.88 5.41
N MET A 235 -3.47 -8.64 4.27
CA MET A 235 -3.75 -9.42 3.05
C MET A 235 -3.29 -10.88 3.17
N VAL A 236 -2.11 -11.15 3.76
CA VAL A 236 -1.66 -12.53 4.05
C VAL A 236 -2.65 -13.23 4.98
N TYR A 237 -3.16 -12.56 6.01
CA TYR A 237 -4.20 -13.09 6.89
C TYR A 237 -5.46 -13.45 6.12
N ARG A 238 -5.91 -12.57 5.22
CA ARG A 238 -7.16 -12.74 4.47
C ARG A 238 -7.07 -13.84 3.41
N GLU A 239 -5.95 -13.95 2.71
CA GLU A 239 -5.78 -14.87 1.58
C GLU A 239 -5.19 -16.23 2.00
N LEU A 240 -4.40 -16.30 3.09
CA LEU A 240 -3.68 -17.50 3.55
C LEU A 240 -3.96 -17.88 5.03
N GLY A 241 -4.77 -17.10 5.74
CA GLY A 241 -5.22 -17.39 7.11
C GLY A 241 -4.34 -16.80 8.23
N PRO A 242 -4.87 -16.72 9.47
CA PRO A 242 -4.21 -16.07 10.61
C PRO A 242 -2.85 -16.64 10.95
N LEU A 243 -2.72 -17.97 11.01
CA LEU A 243 -1.48 -18.66 11.35
C LEU A 243 -0.34 -18.33 10.37
N ARG A 244 -0.65 -18.07 9.08
CA ARG A 244 0.34 -17.64 8.10
C ARG A 244 0.80 -16.21 8.37
N ALA A 245 -0.13 -15.29 8.62
CA ALA A 245 0.22 -13.90 8.93
C ALA A 245 1.03 -13.77 10.23
N GLU A 246 0.65 -14.50 11.29
CA GLU A 246 1.42 -14.58 12.54
C GLU A 246 2.81 -15.17 12.32
N SER A 247 2.93 -16.23 11.50
CA SER A 247 4.23 -16.85 11.20
C SER A 247 5.14 -15.91 10.39
N VAL A 248 4.57 -15.15 9.44
CA VAL A 248 5.32 -14.15 8.65
C VAL A 248 5.75 -12.98 9.53
N ALA A 249 4.84 -12.41 10.33
CA ALA A 249 5.17 -11.35 11.27
C ALA A 249 6.28 -11.76 12.24
N ARG A 250 6.21 -12.98 12.80
CA ARG A 250 7.25 -13.55 13.66
C ARG A 250 8.58 -13.75 12.93
N GLY A 251 8.56 -14.24 11.69
CA GLY A 251 9.76 -14.43 10.86
C GLY A 251 10.46 -13.12 10.50
N MET A 252 9.71 -12.03 10.40
CA MET A 252 10.21 -10.66 10.21
C MET A 252 10.58 -9.95 11.54
N GLU A 253 10.47 -10.63 12.69
CA GLU A 253 10.57 -10.04 14.04
C GLU A 253 9.67 -8.80 14.24
N TYR A 254 8.54 -8.76 13.54
CA TYR A 254 7.62 -7.63 13.49
C TYR A 254 6.48 -7.77 14.50
N GLU A 255 6.29 -6.76 15.36
CA GLU A 255 5.16 -6.69 16.29
C GLU A 255 3.86 -6.31 15.56
N TRP A 256 3.29 -7.28 14.84
CA TRP A 256 2.05 -7.07 14.09
C TRP A 256 0.83 -6.93 15.01
N ARG A 257 -0.10 -6.04 14.61
CA ARG A 257 -1.35 -5.77 15.32
C ARG A 257 -2.50 -5.79 14.33
N GLU A 258 -3.28 -6.88 14.38
CA GLU A 258 -4.33 -7.25 13.41
C GLU A 258 -5.24 -6.08 13.01
N GLU A 259 -5.70 -5.26 13.96
CA GLU A 259 -6.64 -4.15 13.70
C GLU A 259 -6.03 -2.87 13.08
N GLY A 260 -4.71 -2.80 12.82
CA GLY A 260 -4.06 -1.58 12.30
C GLY A 260 -4.23 -0.34 13.20
N LYS A 261 -4.44 -0.57 14.51
CA LYS A 261 -4.54 0.44 15.58
C LYS A 261 -3.22 1.22 15.73
N LEU A 262 -3.29 2.46 16.21
CA LEU A 262 -2.18 3.42 16.28
C LEU A 262 -1.67 3.89 14.90
N ALA A 263 -2.59 4.24 14.00
CA ALA A 263 -2.22 5.00 12.81
C ALA A 263 -1.59 6.35 13.20
N PHE A 264 -0.66 6.87 12.41
CA PHE A 264 0.00 8.16 12.71
C PHE A 264 -1.03 9.30 12.93
N GLY A 265 -2.12 9.37 12.14
CA GLY A 265 -3.19 10.34 12.34
C GLY A 265 -4.06 10.17 13.62
N GLN A 266 -3.83 9.11 14.41
CA GLN A 266 -4.37 8.96 15.77
C GLN A 266 -3.43 9.52 16.84
N LEU A 267 -2.13 9.67 16.56
CA LEU A 267 -1.15 10.17 17.51
C LEU A 267 -1.46 11.63 17.85
N ALA A 268 -1.11 12.03 19.08
CA ALA A 268 -1.33 13.39 19.57
C ALA A 268 -0.58 14.44 18.72
N ALA A 269 0.58 14.10 18.13
CA ALA A 269 1.32 14.93 17.18
C ALA A 269 0.46 15.48 16.02
N TYR A 270 -0.40 14.64 15.43
CA TYR A 270 -1.16 14.98 14.21
C TYR A 270 -2.50 15.67 14.46
N GLN A 271 -2.76 16.12 15.69
CA GLN A 271 -3.99 16.85 16.02
C GLN A 271 -3.86 18.36 15.72
N MET A 272 -2.63 18.87 15.64
CA MET A 272 -2.26 20.25 15.29
C MET A 272 -1.39 20.28 14.02
N PRO A 273 -1.19 21.46 13.37
CA PRO A 273 -0.24 21.62 12.27
C PRO A 273 1.19 21.21 12.68
N ASP A 274 2.02 20.73 11.74
CA ASP A 274 3.38 20.32 12.06
C ASP A 274 4.25 21.52 12.48
N VAL A 275 5.24 21.28 13.34
CA VAL A 275 6.12 22.35 13.85
C VAL A 275 6.81 23.13 12.72
N ALA A 276 7.18 22.46 11.63
CA ALA A 276 7.79 23.06 10.45
C ALA A 276 6.87 24.09 9.76
N GLU A 277 5.55 24.00 9.92
CA GLU A 277 4.61 25.00 9.38
C GLU A 277 4.70 26.33 10.14
N PHE A 278 5.14 26.34 11.41
CA PHE A 278 5.36 27.58 12.17
C PHE A 278 6.74 28.20 11.93
N VAL A 279 7.75 27.39 11.56
CA VAL A 279 9.14 27.84 11.37
C VAL A 279 9.19 28.96 10.30
N PRO A 280 9.76 30.15 10.63
CA PRO A 280 9.91 31.23 9.67
C PRO A 280 10.76 30.81 8.47
N LYS A 281 10.45 31.32 7.27
CA LYS A 281 11.19 30.97 6.05
C LYS A 281 12.67 31.36 6.19
N GLY A 282 13.55 30.36 6.15
CA GLY A 282 15.00 30.53 6.29
C GLY A 282 15.53 30.48 7.72
N ALA A 283 14.68 30.30 8.73
CA ALA A 283 15.12 29.98 10.09
C ALA A 283 15.59 28.52 10.18
N MET A 284 16.63 28.27 10.99
CA MET A 284 17.00 26.90 11.39
C MET A 284 15.99 26.35 12.41
N TRP A 285 15.59 25.09 12.21
CA TRP A 285 14.85 24.29 13.18
C TRP A 285 15.49 22.90 13.29
N GLU A 286 15.98 22.58 14.49
CA GLU A 286 16.53 21.28 14.84
C GLU A 286 15.58 20.59 15.84
N ARG A 287 14.85 19.56 15.39
CA ARG A 287 13.95 18.77 16.24
C ARG A 287 14.79 17.77 17.06
N LEU A 288 14.80 17.92 18.38
CA LEU A 288 15.61 17.14 19.33
C LEU A 288 14.78 16.12 20.12
N THR A 289 13.52 16.43 20.41
CA THR A 289 12.54 15.50 20.99
C THR A 289 11.28 15.49 20.14
N ASP A 290 10.73 14.30 19.93
CA ASP A 290 9.51 14.07 19.14
C ASP A 290 8.87 12.74 19.61
N THR A 291 8.30 12.73 20.81
CA THR A 291 7.90 11.49 21.49
C THR A 291 6.53 11.58 22.14
N GLY A 292 5.81 10.45 22.21
CA GLY A 292 4.49 10.37 22.85
C GLY A 292 3.68 9.17 22.39
N ASP A 293 2.36 9.31 22.49
CA ASP A 293 1.35 8.29 22.20
C ASP A 293 0.07 8.89 21.57
N VAL A 294 -1.05 8.17 21.63
CA VAL A 294 -2.37 8.58 21.10
C VAL A 294 -3.17 9.54 22.01
N SER A 295 -2.60 9.90 23.16
CA SER A 295 -3.20 10.78 24.18
C SER A 295 -2.33 11.99 24.50
N GLN A 296 -1.01 11.90 24.34
CA GLN A 296 -0.07 13.00 24.61
C GLN A 296 1.16 12.96 23.69
N TRP A 297 1.80 14.10 23.45
CA TRP A 297 3.04 14.22 22.69
C TRP A 297 3.88 15.40 23.18
N GLU A 298 5.20 15.30 23.06
CA GLU A 298 6.13 16.41 23.22
C GLU A 298 7.04 16.53 22.01
N VAL A 299 7.02 17.69 21.37
CA VAL A 299 8.01 18.10 20.37
C VAL A 299 8.88 19.20 20.97
N GLY A 300 10.20 19.04 20.91
CA GLY A 300 11.16 20.00 21.45
C GLY A 300 12.39 20.10 20.56
N GLY A 301 13.05 21.25 20.60
CA GLY A 301 14.16 21.51 19.69
C GLY A 301 14.76 22.90 19.79
N ARG A 302 15.79 23.14 18.97
CA ARG A 302 16.44 24.45 18.82
C ARG A 302 15.88 25.17 17.61
N ILE A 303 15.52 26.44 17.78
CA ILE A 303 15.01 27.32 16.72
C ILE A 303 15.76 28.65 16.71
N GLU A 304 16.10 29.14 15.53
CA GLU A 304 16.66 30.49 15.35
C GLU A 304 15.56 31.48 14.98
N LEU A 305 15.41 32.56 15.76
CA LEU A 305 14.33 33.54 15.59
C LEU A 305 14.88 34.97 15.54
N ALA A 306 15.17 35.44 14.32
CA ALA A 306 15.71 36.80 14.10
C ALA A 306 14.75 37.91 14.57
N ALA A 307 13.43 37.71 14.46
CA ALA A 307 12.40 38.62 14.98
C ALA A 307 12.11 38.43 16.50
N GLY A 308 12.81 37.50 17.15
CA GLY A 308 12.61 37.16 18.56
C GLY A 308 11.42 36.21 18.81
N PRO A 309 11.26 35.77 20.07
CA PRO A 309 10.34 34.68 20.42
C PRO A 309 8.88 35.13 20.49
N SER A 310 8.61 36.39 20.80
CA SER A 310 7.24 36.93 20.87
C SER A 310 6.56 36.94 19.50
N ASP A 311 7.26 37.44 18.47
CA ASP A 311 6.75 37.50 17.09
C ASP A 311 6.44 36.10 16.55
N PHE A 312 7.36 35.15 16.75
CA PHE A 312 7.11 33.75 16.40
C PHE A 312 5.87 33.18 17.09
N LEU A 313 5.66 33.46 18.39
CA LEU A 313 4.49 32.97 19.13
C LEU A 313 3.18 33.58 18.63
N ASP A 314 3.20 34.84 18.17
CA ASP A 314 2.02 35.53 17.63
C ASP A 314 1.70 35.09 16.19
N GLN A 315 2.72 34.87 15.36
CA GLN A 315 2.57 34.20 14.06
C GLN A 315 2.03 32.76 14.23
N SER A 316 2.57 32.00 15.18
CA SER A 316 2.13 30.64 15.50
C SER A 316 0.68 30.60 15.98
N ALA A 317 0.30 31.53 16.88
CA ALA A 317 -1.08 31.67 17.33
C ALA A 317 -2.04 32.00 16.19
N THR A 318 -1.61 32.83 15.23
CA THR A 318 -2.41 33.15 14.03
C THR A 318 -2.66 31.89 13.18
N LYS A 319 -1.63 31.06 12.95
CA LYS A 319 -1.77 29.77 12.24
C LYS A 319 -2.63 28.77 13.00
N MET A 320 -2.49 28.66 14.32
CA MET A 320 -3.34 27.81 15.17
C MET A 320 -4.83 28.22 15.08
N ARG A 321 -5.14 29.52 15.16
CA ARG A 321 -6.51 30.03 14.99
C ARG A 321 -7.07 29.75 13.60
N ALA A 322 -6.27 29.92 12.54
CA ALA A 322 -6.66 29.56 11.18
C ALA A 322 -6.97 28.05 11.04
N ALA A 323 -6.24 27.20 11.76
CA ALA A 323 -6.51 25.77 11.88
C ALA A 323 -7.66 25.42 12.86
N GLY A 324 -8.45 26.41 13.32
CA GLY A 324 -9.62 26.21 14.18
C GLY A 324 -9.32 25.91 15.64
N TRP A 325 -8.15 26.31 16.15
CA TRP A 325 -7.84 26.24 17.59
C TRP A 325 -8.22 27.54 18.31
N LEU A 326 -8.74 27.42 19.53
CA LEU A 326 -9.07 28.54 20.41
C LEU A 326 -7.93 28.78 21.40
N ASP A 327 -7.70 30.04 21.78
CA ASP A 327 -6.67 30.39 22.78
C ASP A 327 -7.03 29.86 24.18
N LEU A 328 -6.01 29.39 24.91
CA LEU A 328 -6.05 29.13 26.35
C LEU A 328 -5.04 30.02 27.09
N PRO A 329 -5.31 30.39 28.36
CA PRO A 329 -4.33 31.06 29.21
C PRO A 329 -3.01 30.28 29.28
N ALA A 330 -1.92 30.92 28.88
CA ALA A 330 -0.57 30.35 28.97
C ALA A 330 0.08 30.69 30.33
N ALA A 331 1.02 29.85 30.76
CA ALA A 331 1.71 30.01 32.04
C ALA A 331 2.73 31.18 32.10
N GLY A 332 2.90 31.97 31.03
CA GLY A 332 3.83 33.10 31.00
C GLY A 332 3.94 33.79 29.64
N LYS A 333 4.69 34.90 29.58
CA LYS A 333 4.81 35.76 28.37
C LYS A 333 5.37 35.03 27.13
N LEU A 334 6.33 34.12 27.34
CA LEU A 334 6.96 33.28 26.31
C LEU A 334 6.26 31.93 26.12
N GLY A 335 4.95 31.88 26.34
CA GLY A 335 4.14 30.71 26.02
C GLY A 335 2.80 31.07 25.37
N ARG A 336 2.20 30.11 24.69
CA ARG A 336 0.83 30.18 24.15
C ARG A 336 0.13 28.86 24.44
N GLY A 337 -1.11 28.93 24.89
CA GLY A 337 -1.98 27.77 25.10
C GLY A 337 -3.07 27.75 24.05
N PHE A 338 -3.50 26.57 23.62
CA PHE A 338 -4.60 26.40 22.68
C PHE A 338 -5.47 25.20 23.04
N THR A 339 -6.73 25.20 22.63
CA THR A 339 -7.63 24.03 22.69
C THR A 339 -8.49 23.86 21.45
N LYS A 340 -8.83 22.62 21.12
CA LYS A 340 -9.71 22.25 20.01
C LYS A 340 -10.42 20.94 20.33
N THR A 341 -11.71 20.85 20.02
CA THR A 341 -12.44 19.58 20.00
C THR A 341 -12.48 19.04 18.58
N SER A 342 -12.07 17.79 18.39
CA SER A 342 -12.04 17.13 17.07
C SER A 342 -12.36 15.64 17.24
N LYS A 343 -13.24 15.10 16.38
CA LYS A 343 -13.64 13.68 16.39
C LYS A 343 -14.02 13.17 17.81
N GLY A 344 -14.79 13.96 18.55
CA GLY A 344 -15.25 13.63 19.92
C GLY A 344 -14.20 13.76 21.03
N ARG A 345 -12.96 14.18 20.74
CA ARG A 345 -11.88 14.35 21.72
C ARG A 345 -11.48 15.82 21.85
N THR A 346 -11.30 16.29 23.08
CA THR A 346 -10.77 17.65 23.33
C THR A 346 -9.27 17.59 23.52
N TRP A 347 -8.56 18.47 22.85
CA TRP A 347 -7.11 18.56 22.87
C TRP A 347 -6.66 19.90 23.45
N GLN A 348 -5.50 19.90 24.09
CA GLN A 348 -4.78 21.11 24.50
C GLN A 348 -3.35 21.06 23.95
N VAL A 349 -2.89 22.22 23.46
CA VAL A 349 -1.51 22.45 23.04
C VAL A 349 -0.93 23.55 23.92
N ALA A 350 0.27 23.32 24.45
CA ALA A 350 1.04 24.32 25.18
C ALA A 350 2.39 24.50 24.48
N MET A 351 2.58 25.66 23.83
CA MET A 351 3.86 26.08 23.26
C MET A 351 4.60 26.93 24.29
N ALA A 352 5.88 26.68 24.50
CA ALA A 352 6.77 27.44 25.37
C ALA A 352 8.13 27.66 24.70
N ILE A 353 8.69 28.86 24.88
CA ILE A 353 10.01 29.24 24.35
C ILE A 353 10.89 29.74 25.49
N GLN A 354 12.14 29.30 25.47
CA GLN A 354 13.18 29.69 26.41
C GLN A 354 14.44 30.11 25.63
N ASN A 355 15.25 31.02 26.17
CA ASN A 355 16.56 31.34 25.59
C ASN A 355 17.44 30.07 25.61
N ALA A 356 18.26 29.88 24.59
CA ALA A 356 19.25 28.81 24.51
C ALA A 356 20.66 29.39 24.25
N ASP A 357 21.59 28.54 23.83
CA ASP A 357 23.01 28.88 23.67
C ASP A 357 23.24 29.77 22.43
N GLY A 358 23.13 31.08 22.59
CA GLY A 358 23.54 32.08 21.59
C GLY A 358 22.51 33.18 21.30
N PRO A 359 22.93 34.26 20.62
CA PRO A 359 22.01 35.32 20.20
C PRO A 359 20.99 34.77 19.18
N ALA A 360 19.72 35.08 19.40
CA ALA A 360 18.57 34.61 18.60
C ALA A 360 18.36 33.07 18.55
N VAL A 361 19.07 32.28 19.37
CA VAL A 361 18.85 30.83 19.50
C VAL A 361 17.93 30.55 20.69
N TYR A 362 16.88 29.75 20.46
CA TYR A 362 15.87 29.45 21.46
C TYR A 362 15.58 27.95 21.54
N LYS A 363 15.20 27.48 22.74
CA LYS A 363 14.58 26.18 22.94
C LYS A 363 13.07 26.32 22.81
N LEU A 364 12.50 25.71 21.79
CA LEU A 364 11.05 25.53 21.64
C LEU A 364 10.63 24.22 22.29
N THR A 365 9.47 24.21 22.94
CA THR A 365 8.81 22.99 23.44
C THR A 365 7.32 23.12 23.23
N ILE A 366 6.72 22.13 22.58
CA ILE A 366 5.29 22.04 22.31
C ILE A 366 4.79 20.73 22.93
N LYS A 367 3.90 20.86 23.91
CA LYS A 367 3.23 19.71 24.55
C LYS A 367 1.79 19.64 24.05
N ILE A 368 1.39 18.48 23.59
CA ILE A 368 0.05 18.18 23.10
C ILE A 368 -0.56 17.13 24.03
N LYS A 369 -1.81 17.30 24.46
CA LYS A 369 -2.51 16.35 25.32
C LYS A 369 -4.00 16.32 25.04
N GLN A 370 -4.61 15.15 25.14
CA GLN A 370 -6.06 15.00 25.25
C GLN A 370 -6.49 15.41 26.66
N VAL A 371 -7.64 16.07 26.78
CA VAL A 371 -8.25 16.44 28.07
C VAL A 371 -9.72 16.07 28.06
N GLY A 372 -10.18 15.41 29.14
CA GLY A 372 -11.50 14.78 29.16
C GLY A 372 -11.55 13.49 28.33
N ALA A 373 -12.26 12.52 28.88
CA ALA A 373 -12.66 11.27 28.23
C ALA A 373 -14.18 11.18 28.28
#